data_AF-A0A673B8E4-F1
#
_entry.id   AF-A0A673B8E4-F1
#
_cell.length_a   1.000
_cell.length_b   1.000
_cell.length_c   1.000
_cell.angle_alpha   90.00
_cell.angle_beta   90.00
_cell.angle_gamma   90.00
#
_symmetry.space_group_name_H-M   'P 1'
#
loop_
_entity.id
_entity.type
_entity.pdbx_description
1 polymer ?
#
loop_
_entity_poly.entity_id
_entity_poly.type
_entity_poly.pdbx_seq_one_letter_code
_entity_poly.pdbx_strand_id
1 'polypeptide(L)'
;LSHKDLKKELRNICFFWASRAQTIMKARLKGAQTGRNLLKKKSDALSMRFRQILRKIIETKTKMGEVMREAAFSLAEAKFTAGDFSTTVIQNVNKAQVKVRAKKDNVAGVTLPVFEHYQEGGDSYELTGLARGGEQLSRLKRNYARAVELLVELASLQVGGANWMRENERSFTG
;
A
#
# COMPACT_ATOMS: atom_id res chain seq x y z
N LEU A 1 4.80 55.74 51.93
CA LEU A 1 5.10 54.30 51.78
C LEU A 1 6.61 54.13 51.73
N SER A 2 7.19 53.29 52.60
CA SER A 2 8.65 53.11 52.64
C SER A 2 9.12 52.39 51.38
N HIS A 3 10.26 52.79 50.81
CA HIS A 3 10.91 52.11 49.68
C HIS A 3 11.15 50.60 49.97
N LYS A 4 11.22 50.22 51.26
CA LYS A 4 11.33 48.83 51.71
C LYS A 4 10.02 48.03 51.53
N ASP A 5 8.87 48.68 51.69
CA ASP A 5 7.54 48.05 51.51
C ASP A 5 7.27 47.80 50.03
N LEU A 6 7.56 48.79 49.16
CA LEU A 6 7.47 48.61 47.71
C LEU A 6 8.38 47.46 47.20
N LYS A 7 9.61 47.34 47.75
CA LYS A 7 10.53 46.23 47.45
C LYS A 7 10.05 44.88 47.99
N LYS A 8 9.14 44.86 48.97
CA LYS A 8 8.55 43.63 49.53
C LYS A 8 7.35 43.20 48.67
N GLU A 9 6.49 44.15 48.30
CA GLU A 9 5.38 43.96 47.36
C GLU A 9 5.87 43.43 46.00
N LEU A 10 6.88 44.08 45.41
CA LEU A 10 7.47 43.69 44.13
C LEU A 10 8.08 42.28 44.17
N ARG A 11 8.69 41.89 45.30
CA ARG A 11 9.22 40.53 45.49
C ARG A 11 8.13 39.49 45.57
N ASN A 12 7.04 39.77 46.28
CA ASN A 12 5.90 38.87 46.39
C ASN A 12 5.20 38.67 45.03
N ILE A 13 5.07 39.75 44.25
CA ILE A 13 4.54 39.69 42.88
C ILE A 13 5.46 38.83 42.00
N CYS A 14 6.77 39.08 41.97
CA CYS A 14 7.72 38.26 41.20
C CYS A 14 7.71 36.78 41.59
N PHE A 15 7.62 36.47 42.89
CA PHE A 15 7.55 35.10 43.38
C PHE A 15 6.26 34.39 42.94
N PHE A 16 5.12 35.09 42.99
CA PHE A 16 3.84 34.56 42.51
C PHE A 16 3.86 34.28 41.00
N TRP A 17 4.41 35.19 40.19
CA TRP A 17 4.57 34.98 38.75
C TRP A 17 5.51 33.82 38.44
N ALA A 18 6.62 33.67 39.18
CA ALA A 18 7.55 32.55 39.03
C ALA A 18 6.89 31.19 39.38
N SER A 19 6.11 31.13 40.46
CA SER A 19 5.37 29.93 40.86
C SER A 19 4.30 29.54 39.84
N ARG A 20 3.52 30.51 39.35
CA ARG A 20 2.54 30.26 38.28
C ARG A 20 3.21 29.81 36.98
N ALA A 21 4.32 30.44 36.58
CA ALA A 21 5.10 30.04 35.41
C ALA A 21 5.62 28.60 35.55
N GLN A 22 6.08 28.19 36.74
CA GLN A 22 6.56 26.83 37.00
C GLN A 22 5.44 25.79 36.84
N THR A 23 4.23 26.08 37.33
CA THR A 23 3.07 25.18 37.15
C THR A 23 2.68 25.05 35.69
N ILE A 24 2.69 26.15 34.93
CA ILE A 24 2.46 26.14 33.47
C ILE A 24 3.52 25.32 32.75
N MET A 25 4.80 25.48 33.10
CA MET A 25 5.89 24.70 32.50
C MET A 25 5.80 23.21 32.84
N LYS A 26 5.43 22.85 34.08
CA LYS A 26 5.18 21.45 34.48
C LYS A 26 3.99 20.84 33.72
N ALA A 27 2.92 21.61 33.52
CA ALA A 27 1.77 21.18 32.73
C ALA A 27 2.14 20.97 31.24
N ARG A 28 2.92 21.89 30.66
CA ARG A 28 3.46 21.76 29.30
C ARG A 28 4.38 20.55 29.15
N LEU A 29 5.27 20.32 30.13
CA LEU A 29 6.16 19.16 30.15
C LEU A 29 5.36 17.85 30.19
N LYS A 30 4.34 17.75 31.05
CA LYS A 30 3.47 16.57 31.14
C LYS A 30 2.65 16.37 29.86
N GLY A 31 2.17 17.45 29.24
CA GLY A 31 1.52 17.43 27.94
C GLY A 31 2.44 16.94 26.82
N ALA A 32 3.69 17.41 26.77
CA ALA A 32 4.69 16.97 25.80
C ALA A 32 5.09 15.49 26.01
N GLN A 33 5.25 15.05 27.26
CA GLN A 33 5.55 13.65 27.60
C GLN A 33 4.42 12.70 27.19
N THR A 34 3.16 13.09 27.45
CA THR A 34 1.99 12.31 27.04
C THR A 34 1.82 12.31 25.52
N GLY A 35 2.02 13.46 24.86
CA GLY A 35 2.01 13.58 23.39
C GLY A 35 3.06 12.69 22.71
N ARG A 36 4.31 12.72 23.20
CA ARG A 36 5.39 11.83 22.73
C ARG A 36 5.02 10.35 22.88
N ASN A 37 4.45 9.96 24.01
CA ASN A 37 4.04 8.58 24.25
C ASN A 37 2.91 8.14 23.31
N LEU A 38 1.96 9.02 23.01
CA LEU A 38 0.88 8.77 22.04
C LEU A 38 1.42 8.61 20.62
N LEU A 39 2.32 9.49 20.19
CA LEU A 39 2.97 9.40 18.88
C LEU A 39 3.80 8.12 18.74
N LYS A 40 4.54 7.74 19.80
CA LYS A 40 5.29 6.48 19.81
C LYS A 40 4.39 5.25 19.70
N LYS A 41 3.26 5.23 20.43
CA LYS A 41 2.28 4.13 20.29
C LYS A 41 1.68 4.07 18.88
N LYS A 42 1.42 5.22 18.26
CA LYS A 42 0.98 5.29 16.85
C LYS A 42 2.05 4.73 15.92
N SER A 43 3.32 5.15 16.05
CA SER A 43 4.41 4.67 15.20
C SER A 43 4.65 3.17 15.35
N ASP A 44 4.54 2.63 16.57
CA ASP A 44 4.70 1.20 16.83
C ASP A 44 3.57 0.37 16.19
N ALA A 45 2.33 0.85 16.30
CA ALA A 45 1.18 0.22 15.64
C ALA A 45 1.30 0.25 14.10
N LEU A 46 1.74 1.37 13.53
CA LEU A 46 2.01 1.51 12.09
C LEU A 46 3.13 0.55 11.65
N SER A 47 4.22 0.48 12.41
CA SER A 47 5.35 -0.41 12.13
C SER A 47 4.95 -1.89 12.18
N MET A 48 4.10 -2.29 13.13
CA MET A 48 3.59 -3.65 13.22
C MET A 48 2.73 -4.02 12.00
N ARG A 49 1.83 -3.12 11.57
CA ARG A 49 1.02 -3.31 10.35
C ARG A 49 1.88 -3.38 9.09
N PHE A 50 2.89 -2.54 8.99
CA PHE A 50 3.83 -2.56 7.87
C PHE A 50 4.55 -3.91 7.76
N ARG A 51 5.01 -4.48 8.88
CA ARG A 51 5.60 -5.83 8.89
C ARG A 51 4.63 -6.92 8.42
N GLN A 52 3.35 -6.81 8.77
CA GLN A 52 2.31 -7.74 8.28
C GLN A 52 2.15 -7.63 6.76
N ILE A 53 2.11 -6.40 6.22
CA ILE A 53 2.02 -6.15 4.77
C ILE A 53 3.27 -6.68 4.05
N LEU A 54 4.47 -6.45 4.59
CA LEU A 54 5.72 -6.97 4.01
C LEU A 54 5.72 -8.50 3.92
N ARG A 55 5.25 -9.19 4.97
CA ARG A 55 5.12 -10.66 4.92
C ARG A 55 4.16 -11.10 3.82
N LYS A 56 2.99 -10.46 3.72
CA LYS A 56 2.03 -10.72 2.65
C LYS A 56 2.61 -10.47 1.26
N ILE A 57 3.42 -9.41 1.08
CA ILE A 57 4.10 -9.13 -0.20
C ILE A 57 5.04 -10.28 -0.57
N ILE A 58 5.85 -10.76 0.37
CA ILE A 58 6.80 -11.86 0.13
C ILE A 58 6.03 -13.14 -0.27
N GLU A 59 5.00 -13.50 0.49
CA GLU A 59 4.15 -14.67 0.21
C GLU A 59 3.44 -14.57 -1.14
N THR A 60 2.92 -13.40 -1.50
CA THR A 60 2.24 -13.18 -2.78
C THR A 60 3.24 -13.20 -3.94
N LYS A 61 4.44 -12.67 -3.74
CA LYS A 61 5.51 -12.66 -4.75
C LYS A 61 6.03 -14.06 -5.05
N THR A 62 6.17 -14.93 -4.05
CA THR A 62 6.56 -16.33 -4.28
C THR A 62 5.48 -17.08 -5.05
N LYS A 63 4.20 -16.95 -4.65
CA LYS A 63 3.06 -17.53 -5.38
C LYS A 63 2.96 -17.03 -6.82
N MET A 64 3.13 -15.73 -7.04
CA MET A 64 3.16 -15.14 -8.38
C MET A 64 4.28 -15.76 -9.24
N GLY A 65 5.47 -15.98 -8.67
CA GLY A 65 6.58 -16.61 -9.37
C GLY A 65 6.27 -18.04 -9.81
N GLU A 66 5.51 -18.80 -9.03
CA GLU A 66 5.07 -20.15 -9.38
C GLU A 66 4.01 -20.14 -10.49
N VAL A 67 2.96 -19.31 -10.35
CA VAL A 67 1.88 -19.20 -11.33
C VAL A 67 2.39 -18.66 -12.67
N MET A 68 3.31 -17.69 -12.66
CA MET A 68 3.90 -17.16 -13.88
C MET A 68 4.76 -18.21 -14.60
N ARG A 69 5.44 -19.07 -13.84
CA ARG A 69 6.20 -20.20 -14.41
C ARG A 69 5.26 -21.20 -15.08
N GLU A 70 4.16 -21.56 -14.41
CA GLU A 70 3.13 -22.44 -14.99
C GLU A 70 2.52 -21.85 -16.27
N ALA A 71 2.18 -20.55 -16.25
CA ALA A 71 1.66 -19.85 -17.43
C ALA A 71 2.67 -19.85 -18.60
N ALA A 72 3.96 -19.63 -18.32
CA ALA A 72 5.01 -19.69 -19.33
C ALA A 72 5.19 -21.10 -19.94
N PHE A 73 5.05 -22.15 -19.13
CA PHE A 73 5.03 -23.53 -19.64
C PHE A 73 3.82 -23.80 -20.53
N SER A 74 2.62 -23.36 -20.12
CA SER A 74 1.43 -23.47 -20.96
C SER A 74 1.57 -22.71 -22.28
N LEU A 75 2.30 -21.59 -22.29
CA LEU A 75 2.60 -20.85 -23.53
C LEU A 75 3.49 -21.68 -24.47
N ALA A 76 4.48 -22.39 -23.94
CA ALA A 76 5.33 -23.28 -24.73
C ALA A 76 4.53 -24.46 -25.31
N GLU A 77 3.64 -25.08 -24.53
CA GLU A 77 2.74 -26.16 -25.00
C GLU A 77 1.80 -25.68 -26.12
N ALA A 78 1.22 -24.49 -25.95
CA ALA A 78 0.37 -23.88 -26.97
C ALA A 78 1.16 -23.58 -28.26
N LYS A 79 2.39 -23.05 -28.14
CA LYS A 79 3.26 -22.78 -29.31
C LYS A 79 3.67 -24.05 -30.04
N PHE A 80 3.92 -25.13 -29.29
CA PHE A 80 4.28 -26.42 -29.89
C PHE A 80 3.12 -27.03 -30.69
N THR A 81 1.88 -26.88 -30.21
CA THR A 81 0.70 -27.50 -30.82
C THR A 81 0.08 -26.67 -31.94
N ALA A 82 -0.06 -25.36 -31.73
CA ALA A 82 -0.73 -24.44 -32.65
C ALA A 82 0.23 -23.68 -33.59
N GLY A 83 1.54 -23.79 -33.39
CA GLY A 83 2.54 -23.02 -34.14
C GLY A 83 2.62 -21.56 -33.68
N ASP A 84 3.06 -20.67 -34.57
CA ASP A 84 3.26 -19.25 -34.23
C ASP A 84 1.97 -18.43 -34.36
N PHE A 85 1.22 -18.33 -33.26
CA PHE A 85 0.03 -17.48 -33.14
C PHE A 85 0.32 -16.08 -32.59
N SER A 86 1.59 -15.75 -32.33
CA SER A 86 1.97 -14.49 -31.66
C SER A 86 1.61 -13.25 -32.48
N THR A 87 1.88 -13.28 -33.79
CA THR A 87 1.56 -12.21 -34.74
C THR A 87 0.06 -11.98 -34.84
N THR A 88 -0.72 -13.05 -34.93
CA THR A 88 -2.19 -13.00 -35.00
C THR A 88 -2.79 -12.38 -33.74
N VAL A 89 -2.27 -12.73 -32.56
CA VAL A 89 -2.75 -12.15 -31.30
C VAL A 89 -2.43 -10.66 -31.22
N ILE A 90 -1.22 -10.25 -31.58
CA ILE A 90 -0.77 -8.85 -31.54
C ILE A 90 -1.55 -7.98 -32.53
N GLN A 91 -1.90 -8.51 -33.71
CA GLN A 91 -2.67 -7.78 -34.72
C GLN A 91 -4.15 -7.64 -34.35
N ASN A 92 -4.72 -8.58 -33.59
CA ASN A 92 -6.14 -8.60 -33.23
C ASN A 92 -6.43 -8.01 -31.84
N VAL A 93 -5.72 -6.96 -31.42
CA VAL A 93 -5.95 -6.27 -30.13
C VAL A 93 -6.83 -5.02 -30.34
N ASN A 94 -8.11 -5.09 -29.93
CA ASN A 94 -9.02 -3.94 -30.00
C ASN A 94 -9.32 -3.33 -28.63
N LYS A 95 -9.89 -4.12 -27.71
CA LYS A 95 -10.31 -3.67 -26.38
C LYS A 95 -9.72 -4.59 -25.31
N ALA A 96 -9.32 -4.01 -24.18
CA ALA A 96 -8.85 -4.77 -23.03
C ALA A 96 -10.02 -5.47 -22.34
N GLN A 97 -9.91 -6.79 -22.16
CA GLN A 97 -10.88 -7.62 -21.43
C GLN A 97 -10.81 -7.38 -19.91
N VAL A 98 -9.60 -7.20 -19.37
CA VAL A 98 -9.36 -6.94 -17.95
C VAL A 98 -8.92 -5.49 -17.78
N LYS A 99 -9.63 -4.74 -16.94
CA LYS A 99 -9.30 -3.37 -16.55
C LYS A 99 -9.04 -3.29 -15.06
N VAL A 100 -8.32 -2.25 -14.64
CA VAL A 100 -7.97 -2.02 -13.24
C VAL A 100 -8.59 -0.69 -12.79
N ARG A 101 -9.27 -0.70 -11.64
CA ARG A 101 -9.81 0.50 -10.99
C ARG A 101 -9.01 0.82 -9.74
N ALA A 102 -8.61 2.07 -9.59
CA ALA A 102 -7.98 2.55 -8.36
C ALA A 102 -9.05 2.96 -7.33
N LYS A 103 -8.90 2.47 -6.11
CA LYS A 103 -9.70 2.79 -4.93
C LYS A 103 -8.77 3.34 -3.84
N LYS A 104 -9.31 4.15 -2.94
CA LYS A 104 -8.56 4.65 -1.77
C LYS A 104 -9.04 3.90 -0.54
N ASP A 105 -8.12 3.32 0.22
CA ASP A 105 -8.38 2.66 1.49
C ASP A 105 -7.64 3.39 2.62
N ASN A 106 -8.27 3.56 3.77
CA ASN A 106 -7.73 4.35 4.88
C ASN A 106 -7.34 3.45 6.04
N VAL A 107 -6.03 3.28 6.25
CA VAL A 107 -5.51 2.47 7.35
C VAL A 107 -4.71 3.35 8.30
N ALA A 108 -5.15 3.45 9.55
CA ALA A 108 -4.48 4.19 10.62
C ALA A 108 -4.17 5.67 10.30
N GLY A 109 -5.02 6.32 9.48
CA GLY A 109 -4.88 7.71 9.07
C GLY A 109 -4.02 7.92 7.81
N VAL A 110 -3.56 6.85 7.16
CA VAL A 110 -2.85 6.88 5.88
C VAL A 110 -3.78 6.38 4.77
N THR A 111 -3.90 7.15 3.68
CA THR A 111 -4.66 6.75 2.48
C THR A 111 -3.78 5.88 1.57
N LEU A 112 -4.11 4.61 1.40
CA LEU A 112 -3.48 3.71 0.44
C LEU A 112 -4.29 3.67 -0.86
N PRO A 113 -3.65 3.76 -2.03
CA PRO A 113 -4.27 3.34 -3.27
C PRO A 113 -4.32 1.80 -3.30
N VAL A 114 -5.51 1.25 -3.46
CA VAL A 114 -5.78 -0.18 -3.67
C VAL A 114 -6.30 -0.36 -5.09
N PHE A 115 -5.87 -1.40 -5.78
CA PHE A 115 -6.33 -1.70 -7.14
C PHE A 115 -7.33 -2.86 -7.10
N GLU A 116 -8.48 -2.66 -7.72
CA GLU A 116 -9.49 -3.70 -7.94
C GLU A 116 -9.47 -4.07 -9.42
N HIS A 117 -9.46 -5.37 -9.73
CA HIS A 117 -9.60 -5.84 -11.11
C HIS A 117 -11.09 -5.87 -11.49
N TYR A 118 -11.41 -5.46 -12.71
CA TYR A 118 -12.76 -5.52 -13.27
C TYR A 118 -12.68 -6.14 -14.67
N GLN A 119 -13.48 -7.18 -14.89
CA GLN A 119 -13.63 -7.79 -16.21
C GLN A 119 -14.79 -7.10 -16.92
N GLU A 120 -14.49 -6.40 -18.01
CA GLU A 120 -15.51 -5.81 -18.87
C GLU A 120 -15.70 -6.76 -20.05
N GLY A 121 -16.89 -7.37 -20.13
CA GLY A 121 -17.13 -8.58 -20.91
C GLY A 121 -16.91 -8.46 -22.43
N GLY A 122 -16.59 -9.62 -23.03
CA GLY A 122 -16.42 -9.91 -24.45
C GLY A 122 -15.09 -10.64 -24.73
N ASP A 123 -15.10 -11.97 -24.86
CA ASP A 123 -13.90 -12.75 -25.24
C ASP A 123 -13.61 -12.52 -26.73
N SER A 124 -12.73 -11.57 -27.03
CA SER A 124 -12.40 -11.19 -28.42
C SER A 124 -11.67 -12.30 -29.20
N TYR A 125 -11.25 -13.36 -28.52
CA TYR A 125 -10.42 -14.43 -29.06
C TYR A 125 -11.12 -15.79 -29.04
N GLU A 126 -12.46 -15.83 -29.00
CA GLU A 126 -13.22 -17.08 -29.06
C GLU A 126 -13.00 -17.81 -30.41
N LEU A 127 -12.72 -17.06 -31.48
CA LEU A 127 -12.49 -17.60 -32.82
C LEU A 127 -11.05 -18.06 -33.12
N THR A 128 -10.05 -17.70 -32.31
CA THR A 128 -8.63 -18.00 -32.60
C THR A 128 -8.18 -19.42 -32.23
N GLY A 129 -9.12 -20.37 -32.07
CA GLY A 129 -8.85 -21.73 -31.60
C GLY A 129 -9.75 -22.82 -32.19
N LEU A 130 -10.51 -22.54 -33.25
CA LEU A 130 -11.40 -23.53 -33.88
C LEU A 130 -10.66 -24.66 -34.64
N ALA A 131 -9.36 -24.51 -34.87
CA ALA A 131 -8.48 -25.55 -35.43
C ALA A 131 -7.71 -26.32 -34.33
N ARG A 132 -6.87 -27.30 -34.72
CA ARG A 132 -6.00 -28.08 -33.80
C ARG A 132 -5.22 -27.13 -32.86
N GLY A 133 -5.58 -27.12 -31.57
CA GLY A 133 -4.90 -26.31 -30.54
C GLY A 133 -5.82 -25.44 -29.66
N GLY A 134 -7.12 -25.36 -29.94
CA GLY A 134 -8.07 -24.55 -29.14
C GLY A 134 -8.10 -24.85 -27.64
N GLU A 135 -7.99 -26.12 -27.26
CA GLU A 135 -7.97 -26.51 -25.84
C GLU A 135 -6.73 -25.98 -25.10
N GLN A 136 -5.56 -26.04 -25.75
CA GLN A 136 -4.32 -25.52 -25.18
C GLN A 136 -4.35 -23.99 -25.10
N LEU A 137 -4.98 -23.32 -26.07
CA LEU A 137 -5.18 -21.88 -26.03
C LEU A 137 -6.16 -21.45 -24.92
N SER A 138 -7.22 -22.23 -24.68
CA SER A 138 -8.15 -21.97 -23.57
C SER A 138 -7.46 -22.13 -22.21
N ARG A 139 -6.65 -23.18 -22.05
CA ARG A 139 -5.82 -23.41 -20.85
C ARG A 139 -4.82 -22.28 -20.63
N LEU A 140 -4.15 -21.84 -21.70
CA LEU A 140 -3.25 -20.68 -21.69
C LEU A 140 -3.96 -19.43 -21.17
N LYS A 141 -5.12 -19.08 -21.74
CA LYS A 141 -5.92 -17.91 -21.34
C LYS A 141 -6.27 -17.97 -19.84
N ARG A 142 -6.73 -19.12 -19.34
CA ARG A 142 -7.07 -19.30 -17.91
C ARG A 142 -5.86 -19.15 -16.99
N ASN A 143 -4.69 -19.62 -17.41
CA ASN A 143 -3.45 -19.50 -16.61
C ASN A 143 -2.94 -18.05 -16.58
N TYR A 144 -2.96 -17.36 -17.72
CA TYR A 144 -2.60 -15.95 -17.78
C TYR A 144 -3.61 -15.03 -17.09
N ALA A 145 -4.92 -15.33 -17.15
CA ALA A 145 -5.94 -14.59 -16.40
C ALA A 145 -5.65 -14.62 -14.89
N ARG A 146 -5.39 -15.81 -14.34
CA ARG A 146 -4.99 -15.98 -12.93
C ARG A 146 -3.69 -15.25 -12.60
N ALA A 147 -2.70 -15.27 -13.51
CA ALA A 147 -1.45 -14.54 -13.31
C ALA A 147 -1.67 -13.01 -13.26
N VAL A 148 -2.53 -12.47 -14.14
CA VAL A 148 -2.87 -11.03 -14.16
C VAL A 148 -3.60 -10.61 -12.88
N GLU A 149 -4.53 -11.43 -12.39
CA GLU A 149 -5.22 -11.16 -11.11
C GLU A 149 -4.23 -11.04 -9.94
N LEU A 150 -3.29 -11.99 -9.83
CA LEU A 150 -2.24 -11.96 -8.79
C LEU A 150 -1.28 -10.78 -8.97
N LEU A 151 -0.97 -10.38 -10.20
CA LEU A 151 -0.14 -9.21 -10.48
C LEU A 151 -0.82 -7.92 -10.04
N VAL A 152 -2.13 -7.78 -10.25
CA VAL A 152 -2.90 -6.62 -9.79
C VAL A 152 -2.91 -6.55 -8.26
N GLU A 153 -3.11 -7.69 -7.59
CA GLU A 153 -3.04 -7.76 -6.12
C GLU A 153 -1.65 -7.40 -5.61
N LEU A 154 -0.58 -7.95 -6.21
CA LEU A 154 0.79 -7.61 -5.83
C LEU A 154 1.09 -6.12 -6.05
N ALA A 155 0.67 -5.55 -7.18
CA ALA A 155 0.85 -4.14 -7.48
C ALA A 155 0.15 -3.26 -6.44
N SER A 156 -1.05 -3.64 -5.99
CA SER A 156 -1.76 -2.92 -4.91
C SER A 156 -0.97 -2.93 -3.60
N LEU A 157 -0.38 -4.08 -3.24
CA LEU A 157 0.42 -4.22 -2.03
C LEU A 157 1.76 -3.48 -2.14
N GLN A 158 2.40 -3.49 -3.31
CA GLN A 158 3.67 -2.79 -3.55
C GLN A 158 3.49 -1.27 -3.51
N VAL A 159 2.49 -0.73 -4.22
CA VAL A 159 2.22 0.71 -4.22
C VAL A 159 1.77 1.17 -2.83
N GLY A 160 0.91 0.38 -2.17
CA GLY A 160 0.54 0.61 -0.77
C GLY A 160 1.75 0.65 0.16
N GLY A 161 2.63 -0.35 0.08
CA GLY A 161 3.85 -0.45 0.88
C GLY A 161 4.84 0.69 0.64
N ALA A 162 5.04 1.10 -0.62
CA ALA A 162 5.91 2.22 -0.97
C ALA A 162 5.36 3.57 -0.45
N ASN A 163 4.06 3.80 -0.60
CA ASN A 163 3.42 5.01 -0.07
C ASN A 163 3.47 5.04 1.46
N TRP A 164 3.33 3.88 2.10
CA TRP A 164 3.47 3.73 3.55
C TRP A 164 4.88 4.03 4.07
N MET A 165 5.93 3.56 3.39
CA MET A 165 7.30 3.88 3.79
C MET A 165 7.53 5.39 3.77
N ARG A 166 7.07 6.08 2.72
CA ARG A 166 7.20 7.54 2.59
C ARG A 166 6.46 8.30 3.70
N GLU A 167 5.29 7.82 4.10
CA GLU A 167 4.51 8.45 5.18
C GLU A 167 5.11 8.19 6.56
N ASN A 168 5.64 6.98 6.77
CA ASN A 168 6.34 6.64 8.01
C ASN A 168 7.59 7.50 8.19
N GLU A 169 8.37 7.73 7.13
CA GLU A 169 9.57 8.56 7.18
C GLU A 169 9.25 10.04 7.49
N ARG A 170 8.15 10.58 6.94
CA ARG A 170 7.63 11.91 7.33
C ARG A 170 7.19 12.00 8.79
N SER A 171 6.65 10.91 9.34
CA SER A 171 6.22 10.85 10.74
C SER A 171 7.39 10.80 11.74
N PHE A 172 8.60 10.45 11.28
CA PHE A 172 9.81 10.36 12.11
C PHE A 172 10.66 11.64 12.09
N THR A 173 10.55 12.46 11.04
CA THR A 173 11.32 13.71 10.88
C THR A 173 10.57 14.96 11.35
N GLY A 174 9.27 14.86 11.62
CA GLY A 174 8.41 15.94 12.13
C GLY A 174 8.26 15.99 13.64
#